data_AF-A0A947EZB7-F1
#
_entry.id   AF-A0A947EZB7-F1
#
_cell.length_a   1.000
_cell.length_b   1.000
_cell.length_c   1.000
_cell.angle_alpha   90.00
_cell.angle_beta   90.00
_cell.angle_gamma   90.00
#
_symmetry.space_group_name_H-M   'P 1'
#
loop_
_entity.id
_entity.type
_entity.pdbx_description
1 polymer ?
#
loop_
_entity_poly.entity_id
_entity_poly.type
_entity_poly.pdbx_seq_one_letter_code
_entity_poly.pdbx_strand_id
1 'polypeptide(L)'
;MVFLADYVNSSNPDNSDLAKQAQNPIANLISLPLQNNTNFGIGPDNETQNILNIQPVWPFGITDNLNLITRTILPVVSQPDILTGGEGRINGLGDTTFTGFFSPKGSKRLTWGVGPVFLLPTATDDALGSDKWGAGASVVLLAMPGKWVVGSLLSNVWSFAGSSDQDVNLFTWQYFINYNMPNGWYLTSAPIITANWEADSDNTWTVPFGGGIGKIFNIGSQPINAQVSGYYNAVTSDFGADWQLRLQLQFLFPK
;
A
#
# COMPACT_ATOMS: atom_id res chain seq x y z
N MET A 1 -31.47 -43.60 -15.27
CA MET A 1 -31.83 -42.23 -14.91
C MET A 1 -30.67 -41.68 -14.08
N VAL A 2 -29.72 -41.01 -14.74
CA VAL A 2 -28.52 -40.45 -14.11
C VAL A 2 -28.84 -39.00 -13.77
N PHE A 3 -28.86 -38.66 -12.49
CA PHE A 3 -28.92 -37.28 -12.03
C PHE A 3 -27.56 -36.63 -12.28
N LEU A 4 -27.45 -35.84 -13.35
CA LEU A 4 -26.38 -34.86 -13.50
C LEU A 4 -26.74 -33.70 -12.55
N ALA A 5 -25.90 -33.50 -11.53
CA ALA A 5 -25.98 -32.33 -10.68
C ALA A 5 -25.60 -31.10 -11.52
N ASP A 6 -26.53 -30.17 -11.67
CA ASP A 6 -26.28 -28.84 -12.19
C ASP A 6 -25.19 -28.17 -11.35
N TYR A 7 -24.03 -27.97 -11.95
CA TYR A 7 -22.95 -27.16 -11.41
C TYR A 7 -23.40 -25.69 -11.48
N VAL A 8 -24.13 -25.23 -10.47
CA VAL A 8 -24.53 -23.83 -10.33
C VAL A 8 -23.27 -22.99 -10.18
N ASN A 9 -22.92 -22.33 -11.28
CA ASN A 9 -21.86 -21.34 -11.39
C ASN A 9 -22.29 -20.09 -10.60
N SER A 10 -22.05 -20.07 -9.28
CA SER A 10 -22.33 -18.91 -8.43
C SER A 10 -21.24 -17.85 -8.58
N SER A 11 -21.20 -17.16 -9.73
CA SER A 11 -20.54 -15.87 -9.80
C SER A 11 -21.33 -14.89 -8.93
N ASN A 12 -21.05 -14.87 -7.62
CA ASN A 12 -21.75 -14.04 -6.65
C ASN A 12 -21.49 -12.56 -6.99
N PRO A 13 -22.51 -11.79 -7.46
CA PRO A 13 -22.32 -10.40 -7.90
C PRO A 13 -21.68 -9.51 -6.82
N ASP A 14 -21.96 -9.81 -5.56
CA ASP A 14 -21.40 -9.14 -4.38
C ASP A 14 -19.87 -9.18 -4.35
N ASN A 15 -19.24 -10.30 -4.74
CA ASN A 15 -17.79 -10.44 -4.66
C ASN A 15 -17.07 -9.54 -5.68
N SER A 16 -17.70 -9.27 -6.82
CA SER A 16 -17.11 -8.40 -7.86
C SER A 16 -17.11 -6.94 -7.42
N ASP A 17 -18.18 -6.47 -6.76
CA ASP A 17 -18.24 -5.11 -6.25
C ASP A 17 -17.35 -4.94 -5.01
N LEU A 18 -17.37 -5.90 -4.08
CA LEU A 18 -16.44 -5.97 -2.95
C LEU A 18 -14.98 -5.95 -3.42
N ALA A 19 -14.66 -6.62 -4.54
CA ALA A 19 -13.32 -6.58 -5.11
C ALA A 19 -12.87 -5.21 -5.55
N LYS A 20 -13.75 -4.51 -6.25
CA LYS A 20 -13.47 -3.14 -6.63
C LYS A 20 -13.32 -2.21 -5.43
N GLN A 21 -14.14 -2.39 -4.40
CA GLN A 21 -14.05 -1.61 -3.17
C GLN A 21 -12.75 -1.91 -2.38
N ALA A 22 -12.35 -3.17 -2.27
CA ALA A 22 -11.10 -3.57 -1.60
C ALA A 22 -9.85 -3.01 -2.29
N GLN A 23 -9.90 -2.91 -3.62
CA GLN A 23 -8.83 -2.35 -4.47
C GLN A 23 -8.85 -0.81 -4.54
N ASN A 24 -9.89 -0.16 -4.00
CA ASN A 24 -10.03 1.30 -4.00
C ASN A 24 -9.48 1.89 -2.69
N PRO A 25 -8.36 2.64 -2.71
CA PRO A 25 -7.72 3.19 -1.51
C PRO A 25 -8.55 4.24 -0.76
N ILE A 26 -9.58 4.80 -1.40
CA ILE A 26 -10.53 5.75 -0.80
C ILE A 26 -11.97 5.25 -0.85
N ALA A 27 -12.15 3.93 -0.82
CA ALA A 27 -13.47 3.35 -0.64
C ALA A 27 -14.10 3.80 0.68
N ASN A 28 -15.43 3.98 0.68
CA ASN A 28 -16.19 4.19 1.90
C ASN A 28 -16.44 2.85 2.61
N LEU A 29 -15.37 2.11 2.87
CA LEU A 29 -15.33 0.80 3.49
C LEU A 29 -14.26 0.80 4.59
N ILE A 30 -14.61 0.36 5.81
CA ILE A 30 -13.60 0.17 6.85
C ILE A 30 -12.77 -1.06 6.46
N SER A 31 -11.44 -0.96 6.51
CA SER A 31 -10.58 -2.09 6.21
C SER A 31 -9.29 -2.10 7.03
N LEU A 32 -8.72 -3.30 7.20
CA LEU A 32 -7.43 -3.52 7.84
C LEU A 32 -6.56 -4.42 6.95
N PRO A 33 -5.79 -3.84 6.02
CA PRO A 33 -4.70 -4.49 5.31
C PRO A 33 -3.50 -4.73 6.23
N LEU A 34 -3.02 -5.97 6.21
CA LEU A 34 -1.73 -6.42 6.70
C LEU A 34 -0.90 -6.78 5.47
N GLN A 35 0.15 -6.02 5.19
CA GLN A 35 0.97 -6.18 3.99
C GLN A 35 2.42 -6.41 4.38
N ASN A 36 2.93 -7.61 4.15
CA ASN A 36 4.33 -7.93 4.32
C ASN A 36 5.07 -7.75 2.99
N ASN A 37 6.12 -6.92 2.99
CA ASN A 37 7.07 -6.80 1.90
C ASN A 37 8.38 -7.45 2.34
N THR A 38 8.81 -8.48 1.61
CA THR A 38 10.14 -9.07 1.74
C THR A 38 10.98 -8.54 0.60
N ASN A 39 12.02 -7.77 0.94
CA ASN A 39 12.94 -7.14 0.03
C ASN A 39 14.24 -7.96 -0.01
N PHE A 40 14.64 -8.40 -1.20
CA PHE A 40 15.83 -9.22 -1.45
C PHE A 40 16.88 -8.41 -2.22
N GLY A 41 18.15 -8.79 -2.14
CA GLY A 41 19.21 -8.06 -2.84
C GLY A 41 19.66 -6.80 -2.12
N ILE A 42 19.47 -6.71 -0.80
CA ILE A 42 19.89 -5.52 -0.06
C ILE A 42 21.42 -5.55 0.11
N GLY A 43 22.09 -4.58 -0.52
CA GLY A 43 23.52 -4.35 -0.38
C GLY A 43 24.41 -5.49 -0.94
N PRO A 44 25.73 -5.37 -0.77
CA PRO A 44 26.71 -6.27 -1.38
C PRO A 44 26.61 -7.72 -0.90
N ASP A 45 26.09 -7.95 0.31
CA ASP A 45 25.94 -9.27 0.90
C ASP A 45 24.60 -9.94 0.58
N ASN A 46 23.78 -9.33 -0.31
CA ASN A 46 22.49 -9.85 -0.75
C ASN A 46 21.56 -10.17 0.42
N GLU A 47 21.50 -9.25 1.39
CA GLU A 47 20.70 -9.42 2.59
C GLU A 47 19.19 -9.31 2.30
N THR A 48 18.39 -9.74 3.27
CA THR A 48 16.92 -9.66 3.22
C THR A 48 16.40 -8.75 4.31
N GLN A 49 15.51 -7.83 3.92
CA GLN A 49 14.73 -6.97 4.80
C GLN A 49 13.26 -7.39 4.76
N ASN A 50 12.58 -7.33 5.90
CA ASN A 50 11.13 -7.53 5.97
C ASN A 50 10.43 -6.31 6.56
N ILE A 51 9.33 -5.89 5.94
CA ILE A 51 8.48 -4.80 6.42
C ILE A 51 7.03 -5.26 6.41
N LEU A 52 6.43 -5.39 7.60
CA LEU A 52 5.00 -5.63 7.78
C LEU A 52 4.29 -4.30 8.02
N ASN A 53 3.52 -3.85 7.05
CA ASN A 53 2.66 -2.67 7.15
C ASN A 53 1.28 -3.04 7.68
N ILE A 54 0.90 -2.47 8.81
CA ILE A 54 -0.46 -2.53 9.38
C ILE A 54 -1.18 -1.24 9.00
N GLN A 55 -2.28 -1.34 8.25
CA GLN A 55 -2.80 -0.19 7.49
C GLN A 55 -4.28 0.15 7.75
N PRO A 56 -4.72 0.46 8.98
CA PRO A 56 -6.14 0.72 9.22
C PRO A 56 -6.65 1.87 8.33
N VAL A 57 -7.78 1.62 7.67
CA VAL A 57 -8.50 2.60 6.84
C VAL A 57 -9.89 2.80 7.41
N TRP A 58 -10.23 4.06 7.71
CA TRP A 58 -11.50 4.43 8.31
C TRP A 58 -12.14 5.62 7.59
N PRO A 59 -13.30 5.43 6.94
CA PRO A 59 -14.04 6.51 6.28
C PRO A 59 -15.10 7.15 7.20
N PHE A 60 -15.07 8.47 7.28
CA PHE A 60 -16.02 9.31 7.99
C PHE A 60 -16.82 10.17 7.00
N GLY A 61 -18.14 10.24 7.16
CA GLY A 61 -18.95 11.20 6.43
C GLY A 61 -18.87 12.57 7.10
N ILE A 62 -18.26 13.56 6.44
CA ILE A 62 -18.15 14.92 6.99
C ILE A 62 -19.39 15.74 6.66
N THR A 63 -19.90 15.60 5.43
CA THR A 63 -21.15 16.20 4.98
C THR A 63 -21.93 15.19 4.13
N ASP A 64 -23.13 15.55 3.66
CA ASP A 64 -23.92 14.72 2.75
C ASP A 64 -23.19 14.36 1.45
N ASN A 65 -22.22 15.19 1.03
CA ASN A 65 -21.51 15.05 -0.24
C ASN A 65 -20.00 14.81 -0.10
N LEU A 66 -19.46 14.76 1.12
CA LEU A 66 -18.02 14.65 1.36
C LEU A 66 -17.68 13.57 2.39
N ASN A 67 -16.71 12.72 2.04
CA ASN A 67 -16.06 11.79 2.96
C ASN A 67 -14.66 12.27 3.31
N LEU A 68 -14.24 12.00 4.56
CA LEU A 68 -12.85 11.97 4.98
C LEU A 68 -12.45 10.51 5.16
N ILE A 69 -11.50 10.02 4.36
CA ILE A 69 -10.94 8.68 4.49
C ILE A 69 -9.58 8.80 5.17
N THR A 70 -9.46 8.28 6.38
CA THR A 70 -8.19 8.26 7.10
C THR A 70 -7.47 6.94 6.84
N ARG A 71 -6.17 7.00 6.58
CA ARG A 71 -5.28 5.86 6.45
C ARG A 71 -4.06 6.07 7.34
N THR A 72 -3.77 5.11 8.19
CA THR A 72 -2.52 5.04 8.95
C THR A 72 -1.70 3.89 8.40
N ILE A 73 -0.38 4.05 8.28
CA ILE A 73 0.56 2.98 7.93
C ILE A 73 1.54 2.88 9.09
N LEU A 74 1.48 1.77 9.81
CA LEU A 74 2.42 1.42 10.87
C LEU A 74 3.34 0.30 10.36
N PRO A 75 4.62 0.60 10.07
CA PRO A 75 5.58 -0.40 9.64
C PRO A 75 6.23 -1.11 10.84
N VAL A 76 6.17 -2.44 10.85
CA VAL A 76 7.02 -3.30 11.70
C VAL A 76 8.15 -3.82 10.82
N VAL A 77 9.38 -3.44 11.15
CA VAL A 77 10.56 -3.59 10.30
C VAL A 77 11.54 -4.59 10.92
N SER A 78 12.12 -5.43 10.07
CA SER A 78 13.31 -6.24 10.34
C SER A 78 14.41 -5.80 9.38
N GLN A 79 15.35 -5.02 9.90
CA GLN A 79 16.39 -4.31 9.17
C GLN A 79 17.69 -5.12 9.16
N PRO A 80 18.30 -5.38 7.99
CA PRO A 80 19.56 -6.10 7.91
C PRO A 80 20.76 -5.24 8.35
N ASP A 81 21.87 -5.89 8.68
CA ASP A 81 23.05 -5.28 9.34
C ASP A 81 23.67 -4.14 8.53
N ILE A 82 23.74 -4.30 7.21
CA ILE A 82 24.29 -3.28 6.32
C ILE A 82 23.53 -1.95 6.40
N LEU A 83 22.23 -1.98 6.73
CA LEU A 83 21.39 -0.80 6.84
C LEU A 83 21.24 -0.28 8.27
N THR A 84 21.91 -0.90 9.24
CA THR A 84 21.98 -0.45 10.65
C THR A 84 23.35 0.08 11.01
N GLY A 85 24.24 0.26 10.03
CA GLY A 85 25.61 0.72 10.27
C GLY A 85 26.53 -0.34 10.90
N GLY A 86 26.20 -1.62 10.80
CA GLY A 86 27.01 -2.71 11.34
C GLY A 86 26.65 -3.13 12.78
N GLU A 87 25.49 -2.71 13.30
CA GLU A 87 25.03 -3.01 14.66
C GLU A 87 24.29 -4.37 14.79
N GLY A 88 24.22 -5.13 13.71
CA GLY A 88 23.45 -6.34 13.56
C GLY A 88 22.02 -6.08 13.09
N ARG A 89 21.23 -7.15 13.03
CA ARG A 89 19.82 -7.08 12.61
C ARG A 89 18.95 -6.44 13.69
N ILE A 90 18.34 -5.30 13.37
CA ILE A 90 17.43 -4.56 14.25
C ILE A 90 15.97 -4.86 13.88
N ASN A 91 15.11 -5.02 14.89
CA ASN A 91 13.68 -5.26 14.69
C ASN A 91 12.89 -4.26 15.53
N GLY A 92 11.87 -3.63 14.95
CA GLY A 92 11.10 -2.62 15.66
C GLY A 92 10.03 -1.96 14.81
N LEU A 93 9.51 -0.84 15.30
CA LEU A 93 8.64 0.02 14.51
C LEU A 93 9.48 0.99 13.71
N GLY A 94 9.04 1.29 12.50
CA GLY A 94 9.50 2.49 11.77
C GLY A 94 8.56 3.67 11.95
N ASP A 95 8.82 4.73 11.19
CA ASP A 95 8.00 5.94 11.23
C ASP A 95 6.57 5.68 10.72
N THR A 96 5.58 6.20 11.46
CA THR A 96 4.17 6.04 11.11
C THR A 96 3.78 7.11 10.09
N THR A 97 3.10 6.71 9.03
CA THR A 97 2.48 7.67 8.09
C THR A 97 0.98 7.75 8.32
N PHE A 98 0.43 8.95 8.40
CA PHE A 98 -1.00 9.21 8.43
C PHE A 98 -1.42 10.05 7.23
N THR A 99 -2.51 9.67 6.56
CA THR A 99 -3.08 10.42 5.44
C THR A 99 -4.58 10.58 5.63
N GLY A 100 -5.09 11.79 5.41
CA GLY A 100 -6.53 12.05 5.35
C GLY A 100 -6.94 12.47 3.94
N PHE A 101 -7.78 11.68 3.26
CA PHE A 101 -8.30 12.02 1.94
C PHE A 101 -9.71 12.60 2.03
N PHE A 102 -9.88 13.82 1.54
CA PHE A 102 -11.20 14.38 1.24
C PHE A 102 -11.64 13.88 -0.13
N SER A 103 -12.75 13.15 -0.18
CA SER A 103 -13.30 12.56 -1.41
C SER A 103 -14.79 12.88 -1.55
N PRO A 104 -15.27 13.37 -2.71
CA PRO A 104 -16.69 13.52 -2.97
C PRO A 104 -17.44 12.19 -2.94
N LYS A 105 -18.67 12.20 -2.42
CA LYS A 105 -19.58 11.05 -2.46
C LYS A 105 -20.21 10.92 -3.86
N GLY A 106 -20.47 9.68 -4.27
CA GLY A 106 -21.29 9.39 -5.46
C GLY A 106 -20.63 9.65 -6.81
N SER A 107 -19.31 9.86 -6.89
CA SER A 107 -18.63 9.94 -8.19
C SER A 107 -18.65 8.57 -8.90
N LYS A 108 -19.31 8.50 -10.06
CA LYS A 108 -19.59 7.22 -10.75
C LYS A 108 -18.53 6.80 -11.77
N ARG A 109 -17.78 7.75 -12.35
CA ARG A 109 -16.79 7.47 -13.41
C ARG A 109 -15.36 7.64 -12.95
N LEU A 110 -15.10 8.68 -12.15
CA LEU A 110 -13.78 9.02 -11.65
C LEU A 110 -13.88 9.33 -10.16
N THR A 111 -13.43 8.40 -9.33
CA THR A 111 -13.27 8.62 -7.90
C THR A 111 -11.94 9.33 -7.67
N TRP A 112 -11.94 10.34 -6.81
CA TRP A 112 -10.73 11.09 -6.50
C TRP A 112 -10.74 11.56 -5.06
N GLY A 113 -9.55 11.77 -4.52
CA GLY A 113 -9.36 12.34 -3.20
C GLY A 113 -8.08 13.15 -3.12
N VAL A 114 -8.09 14.15 -2.26
CA VAL A 114 -6.91 14.97 -1.95
C VAL A 114 -6.86 15.21 -0.45
N GLY A 115 -5.67 15.31 0.11
CA GLY A 115 -5.53 15.83 1.46
C GLY A 115 -4.13 15.70 2.01
N PRO A 116 -3.97 16.02 3.30
CA PRO A 116 -2.66 16.06 3.92
C PRO A 116 -2.14 14.66 4.22
N VAL A 117 -0.81 14.54 4.17
CA VAL A 117 -0.05 13.40 4.70
C VAL A 117 0.90 13.90 5.79
N PHE A 118 1.10 13.08 6.80
CA PHE A 118 2.00 13.34 7.91
C PHE A 118 2.89 12.14 8.15
N LEU A 119 4.17 12.40 8.39
CA LEU A 119 5.16 11.44 8.86
C LEU A 119 5.39 11.71 10.34
N LEU A 120 5.23 10.67 11.17
CA LEU A 120 5.34 10.73 12.61
C LEU A 120 6.58 9.93 13.03
N PRO A 121 7.51 10.51 13.81
CA PRO A 121 8.72 9.82 14.27
C PRO A 121 8.38 8.86 15.40
N THR A 122 7.80 7.71 15.03
CA THR A 122 7.39 6.65 15.96
C THR A 122 8.33 5.46 15.93
N ALA A 123 9.42 5.55 15.16
CA ALA A 123 10.41 4.50 15.11
C ALA A 123 10.92 4.19 16.52
N THR A 124 11.17 2.91 16.78
CA THR A 124 11.68 2.46 18.08
C THR A 124 13.20 2.49 18.17
N ASP A 125 13.85 2.76 17.04
CA ASP A 125 15.30 2.74 16.87
C ASP A 125 15.66 3.68 15.70
N ASP A 126 16.75 4.44 15.85
CA ASP A 126 17.19 5.46 14.89
C ASP A 126 17.49 4.85 13.51
N ALA A 127 17.86 3.56 13.44
CA ALA A 127 18.08 2.86 12.17
C ALA A 127 16.78 2.47 11.43
N LEU A 128 15.61 2.63 12.07
CA LEU A 128 14.30 2.28 11.51
C LEU A 128 13.45 3.50 11.12
N GLY A 129 13.92 4.71 11.43
CA GLY A 129 13.19 5.95 11.22
C GLY A 129 14.09 7.11 10.84
N SER A 130 13.48 8.27 10.70
CA SER A 130 14.17 9.53 10.38
C SER A 130 14.34 10.44 11.58
N ASP A 131 13.64 10.17 12.69
CA ASP A 131 13.46 11.08 13.84
C ASP A 131 12.96 12.47 13.43
N LYS A 132 12.25 12.54 12.29
CA LYS A 132 11.65 13.76 11.77
C LYS A 132 10.13 13.68 11.80
N TRP A 133 9.52 14.80 12.18
CA TRP A 133 8.16 15.12 11.82
C TRP A 133 8.14 15.60 10.37
N GLY A 134 7.24 15.04 9.58
CA GLY A 134 7.02 15.43 8.20
C GLY A 134 5.57 15.73 7.89
N ALA A 135 5.34 16.59 6.91
CA ALA A 135 4.03 16.90 6.39
C ALA A 135 4.07 17.09 4.87
N GLY A 136 2.93 16.93 4.22
CA GLY A 136 2.82 17.21 2.80
C GLY A 136 1.44 16.91 2.26
N ALA A 137 1.36 16.59 0.98
CA ALA A 137 0.10 16.44 0.27
C ALA A 137 0.03 15.09 -0.47
N SER A 138 -1.16 14.50 -0.48
CA SER A 138 -1.48 13.31 -1.25
C SER A 138 -2.68 13.55 -2.16
N VAL A 139 -2.64 12.93 -3.33
CA VAL A 139 -3.72 12.91 -4.32
C VAL A 139 -3.96 11.49 -4.76
N VAL A 140 -5.21 11.11 -4.95
CA VAL A 140 -5.59 9.83 -5.54
C VAL A 140 -6.64 10.01 -6.61
N LEU A 141 -6.49 9.25 -7.69
CA LEU A 141 -7.38 9.21 -8.84
C LEU A 141 -7.66 7.75 -9.18
N LEU A 142 -8.92 7.41 -9.45
CA LEU A 142 -9.35 6.05 -9.68
C LEU A 142 -10.55 5.97 -10.63
N ALA A 143 -10.51 5.05 -11.58
CA ALA A 143 -11.64 4.67 -12.40
C ALA A 143 -11.86 3.15 -12.34
N MET A 144 -13.13 2.72 -12.35
CA MET A 144 -13.50 1.30 -12.21
C MET A 144 -14.37 0.76 -13.36
N PRO A 145 -13.98 0.94 -14.65
CA PRO A 145 -14.80 0.56 -15.79
C PRO A 145 -14.87 -0.97 -15.97
N GLY A 146 -16.08 -1.51 -16.07
CA GLY A 146 -16.28 -2.93 -16.39
C GLY A 146 -15.64 -3.85 -15.35
N LYS A 147 -14.56 -4.57 -15.73
CA LYS A 147 -13.80 -5.47 -14.85
C LYS A 147 -12.55 -4.83 -14.26
N TRP A 148 -12.22 -3.62 -14.69
CA TRP A 148 -10.97 -2.95 -14.34
C TRP A 148 -11.12 -2.07 -13.10
N VAL A 149 -10.02 -1.95 -12.36
CA VAL A 149 -9.78 -0.92 -11.36
C VAL A 149 -8.42 -0.32 -11.65
N VAL A 150 -8.39 0.93 -12.11
CA VAL A 150 -7.17 1.60 -12.56
C VAL A 150 -7.06 2.94 -11.85
N GLY A 151 -5.91 3.22 -11.26
CA GLY A 151 -5.70 4.47 -10.56
C GLY A 151 -4.25 4.81 -10.30
N SER A 152 -4.08 5.96 -9.66
CA SER A 152 -2.79 6.46 -9.19
C SER A 152 -2.97 7.19 -7.88
N LEU A 153 -2.07 6.94 -6.94
CA LEU A 153 -1.91 7.68 -5.70
C LEU A 153 -0.52 8.31 -5.71
N LEU A 154 -0.48 9.63 -5.56
CA LEU A 154 0.75 10.41 -5.46
C LEU A 154 0.82 11.03 -4.08
N SER A 155 2.01 11.12 -3.51
CA SER A 155 2.23 11.80 -2.24
C SER A 155 3.64 12.35 -2.17
N ASN A 156 3.82 13.55 -1.64
CA ASN A 156 5.13 14.09 -1.28
C ASN A 156 5.12 14.51 0.18
N VAL A 157 6.17 14.17 0.93
CA VAL A 157 6.37 14.51 2.34
C VAL A 157 7.67 15.27 2.49
N TRP A 158 7.64 16.36 3.25
CA TRP A 158 8.81 17.14 3.66
C TRP A 158 8.96 17.09 5.18
N SER A 159 10.18 16.92 5.70
CA SER A 159 10.48 17.14 7.11
C SER A 159 10.31 18.62 7.45
N PHE A 160 9.89 18.90 8.69
CA PHE A 160 9.80 20.28 9.19
C PHE A 160 10.27 20.44 10.64
N ALA A 161 10.39 19.35 11.40
CA ALA A 161 10.91 19.33 12.76
C ALA A 161 11.49 17.95 13.07
N GLY A 162 12.29 17.82 14.14
CA GLY A 162 12.89 16.55 14.54
C GLY A 162 14.29 16.75 15.13
N SER A 163 14.86 15.68 15.68
CA SER A 163 16.19 15.68 16.31
C SER A 163 17.32 15.31 15.36
N SER A 164 17.04 14.59 14.29
CA SER A 164 18.03 14.27 13.25
C SER A 164 18.39 15.50 12.42
N ASP A 165 19.63 15.55 11.92
CA ASP A 165 20.08 16.58 10.97
C ASP A 165 19.73 16.23 9.51
N GLN A 166 19.38 14.97 9.22
CA GLN A 166 19.03 14.50 7.87
C GLN A 166 17.59 14.84 7.54
N ASP A 167 17.37 15.68 6.55
CA ASP A 167 16.01 16.04 6.11
C ASP A 167 15.34 14.92 5.30
N VAL A 168 14.01 14.96 5.28
CA VAL A 168 13.18 14.02 4.52
C VAL A 168 12.49 14.80 3.44
N ASN A 169 12.68 14.39 2.19
CA ASN A 169 11.89 14.85 1.07
C ASN A 169 11.58 13.66 0.18
N LEU A 170 10.44 13.03 0.41
CA LEU A 170 10.09 11.74 -0.17
C LEU A 170 8.83 11.87 -1.04
N PHE A 171 9.01 11.68 -2.34
CA PHE A 171 7.92 11.45 -3.28
C PHE A 171 7.59 9.97 -3.37
N THR A 172 6.30 9.66 -3.45
CA THR A 172 5.78 8.32 -3.72
C THR A 172 4.71 8.39 -4.78
N TRP A 173 4.75 7.45 -5.73
CA TRP A 173 3.73 7.24 -6.73
C TRP A 173 3.38 5.75 -6.81
N GLN A 174 2.18 5.43 -6.39
CA GLN A 174 1.59 4.11 -6.57
C GLN A 174 0.58 4.17 -7.70
N TYR A 175 0.90 3.61 -8.86
CA TYR A 175 -0.13 3.24 -9.80
C TYR A 175 -0.69 1.87 -9.43
N PHE A 176 -1.95 1.62 -9.75
CA PHE A 176 -2.56 0.32 -9.51
C PHE A 176 -3.51 -0.02 -10.64
N ILE A 177 -3.35 -1.24 -11.16
CA ILE A 177 -4.11 -1.80 -12.28
C ILE A 177 -4.58 -3.18 -11.84
N ASN A 178 -5.89 -3.36 -11.71
CA ASN A 178 -6.49 -4.66 -11.37
C ASN A 178 -7.49 -5.07 -12.44
N TYR A 179 -7.47 -6.37 -12.78
CA TYR A 179 -8.44 -6.99 -13.68
C TYR A 179 -9.21 -8.09 -12.94
N ASN A 180 -10.50 -7.84 -12.70
CA ASN A 180 -11.36 -8.73 -11.92
C ASN A 180 -11.94 -9.85 -12.79
N MET A 181 -11.80 -11.07 -12.30
CA MET A 181 -12.26 -12.31 -12.93
C MET A 181 -13.37 -12.94 -12.08
N PRO A 182 -14.09 -13.96 -12.61
CA PRO A 182 -15.09 -14.67 -11.83
C PRO A 182 -14.54 -15.27 -10.52
N ASN A 183 -15.42 -15.55 -9.57
CA ASN A 183 -15.11 -16.21 -8.30
C ASN A 183 -14.13 -15.44 -7.40
N GLY A 184 -14.13 -14.10 -7.51
CA GLY A 184 -13.34 -13.20 -6.65
C GLY A 184 -11.85 -13.15 -6.97
N TRP A 185 -11.39 -13.86 -8.01
CA TRP A 185 -10.00 -13.78 -8.46
C TRP A 185 -9.74 -12.50 -9.24
N TYR A 186 -8.52 -11.97 -9.14
CA TYR A 186 -8.09 -10.83 -9.95
C TYR A 186 -6.59 -10.87 -10.20
N LEU A 187 -6.18 -10.27 -11.33
CA LEU A 187 -4.78 -9.94 -11.60
C LEU A 187 -4.52 -8.53 -11.08
N THR A 188 -3.33 -8.28 -10.55
CA THR A 188 -2.94 -6.98 -10.00
C THR A 188 -1.53 -6.58 -10.40
N SER A 189 -1.32 -5.29 -10.63
CA SER A 189 -0.01 -4.64 -10.66
C SER A 189 -0.14 -3.33 -9.91
N ALA A 190 0.55 -3.22 -8.77
CA ALA A 190 0.51 -2.03 -7.93
C ALA A 190 1.88 -1.71 -7.29
N PRO A 191 2.95 -1.55 -8.10
CA PRO A 191 4.25 -1.13 -7.57
C PRO A 191 4.18 0.29 -7.02
N ILE A 192 5.13 0.61 -6.15
CA ILE A 192 5.26 1.93 -5.55
C ILE A 192 6.60 2.48 -6.02
N ILE A 193 6.55 3.49 -6.87
CA ILE A 193 7.72 4.24 -7.31
C ILE A 193 8.02 5.28 -6.24
N THR A 194 9.29 5.47 -5.91
CA THR A 194 9.72 6.46 -4.92
C THR A 194 10.83 7.34 -5.48
N ALA A 195 10.86 8.59 -5.04
CA ALA A 195 12.03 9.46 -5.19
C ALA A 195 12.39 10.09 -3.84
N ASN A 196 13.60 9.83 -3.36
CA ASN A 196 14.21 10.53 -2.24
C ASN A 196 14.99 11.72 -2.80
N TRP A 197 14.43 12.92 -2.68
CA TRP A 197 15.03 14.14 -3.24
C TRP A 197 16.25 14.63 -2.45
N GLU A 198 16.49 14.10 -1.26
CA GLU A 198 17.70 14.38 -0.48
C GLU A 198 18.86 13.43 -0.80
N ALA A 199 18.61 12.37 -1.59
CA ALA A 199 19.66 11.46 -2.04
C ALA A 199 20.40 12.02 -3.26
N ASP A 200 21.66 11.59 -3.42
CA ASP A 200 22.45 11.86 -4.61
C ASP A 200 21.71 11.43 -5.89
N SER A 201 22.03 12.06 -7.03
CA SER A 201 21.28 11.89 -8.29
C SER A 201 21.15 10.44 -8.74
N ASP A 202 22.17 9.63 -8.48
CA ASP A 202 22.23 8.23 -8.90
C ASP A 202 21.43 7.31 -7.94
N ASN A 203 21.07 7.82 -6.76
CA ASN A 203 20.38 7.13 -5.68
C ASN A 203 18.96 7.67 -5.41
N THR A 204 18.51 8.65 -6.20
CA THR A 204 17.22 9.33 -5.99
C THR A 204 16.03 8.39 -6.14
N TRP A 205 16.04 7.51 -7.15
CA TRP A 205 14.83 6.80 -7.59
C TRP A 205 14.83 5.32 -7.24
N THR A 206 13.65 4.80 -6.90
CA THR A 206 13.34 3.37 -6.92
C THR A 206 12.14 3.14 -7.81
N VAL A 207 12.30 2.29 -8.83
CA VAL A 207 11.29 2.06 -9.88
C VAL A 207 11.02 0.56 -10.02
N PRO A 208 10.00 0.03 -9.31
CA PRO A 208 9.60 -1.37 -9.43
C PRO A 208 8.66 -1.61 -10.60
N PHE A 209 8.79 -2.77 -11.23
CA PHE A 209 7.80 -3.33 -12.14
C PHE A 209 7.46 -4.76 -11.76
N GLY A 210 6.20 -5.13 -11.95
CA GLY A 210 5.74 -6.47 -11.63
C GLY A 210 4.25 -6.54 -11.41
N GLY A 211 3.82 -7.60 -10.76
CA GLY A 211 2.41 -7.86 -10.54
C GLY A 211 2.19 -9.16 -9.81
N GLY A 212 0.93 -9.58 -9.79
CA GLY A 212 0.53 -10.72 -9.02
C GLY A 212 -0.93 -11.07 -9.19
N ILE A 213 -1.38 -11.90 -8.27
CA ILE A 213 -2.74 -12.40 -8.21
C ILE A 213 -3.32 -12.12 -6.84
N GLY A 214 -4.62 -11.87 -6.80
CA GLY A 214 -5.35 -11.81 -5.56
C GLY A 214 -6.70 -12.50 -5.65
N LYS A 215 -7.28 -12.73 -4.49
CA LYS A 215 -8.55 -13.41 -4.33
C LYS A 215 -9.34 -12.79 -3.19
N ILE A 216 -10.62 -12.57 -3.46
CA ILE A 216 -11.61 -12.24 -2.44
C ILE A 216 -12.48 -13.43 -2.15
N PHE A 217 -12.63 -13.67 -0.86
CA PHE A 217 -13.39 -14.78 -0.31
C PHE A 217 -13.88 -14.41 1.08
N ASN A 218 -14.80 -15.19 1.60
CA ASN A 218 -15.33 -15.00 2.95
C ASN A 218 -14.85 -16.14 3.85
N ILE A 219 -14.48 -15.82 5.09
CA ILE A 219 -14.37 -16.79 6.18
C ILE A 219 -15.54 -16.53 7.12
N GLY A 220 -16.54 -17.42 7.13
CA GLY A 220 -17.82 -17.14 7.77
C GLY A 220 -18.48 -15.91 7.15
N SER A 221 -18.82 -14.91 7.97
CA SER A 221 -19.37 -13.62 7.52
C SER A 221 -18.31 -12.57 7.19
N GLN A 222 -17.02 -12.84 7.43
CA GLN A 222 -15.93 -11.87 7.27
C GLN A 222 -15.37 -11.91 5.84
N PRO A 223 -15.55 -10.86 5.02
CA PRO A 223 -14.90 -10.77 3.71
C PRO A 223 -13.41 -10.47 3.89
N ILE A 224 -12.59 -11.17 3.11
CA ILE A 224 -11.13 -11.09 3.14
C ILE A 224 -10.61 -10.97 1.71
N ASN A 225 -9.68 -10.04 1.51
CA ASN A 225 -8.91 -9.92 0.28
C ASN A 225 -7.47 -10.40 0.54
N ALA A 226 -7.03 -11.45 -0.16
CA ALA A 226 -5.67 -11.94 -0.09
C ALA A 226 -4.95 -11.70 -1.43
N GLN A 227 -3.67 -11.35 -1.38
CA GLN A 227 -2.85 -11.16 -2.58
C GLN A 227 -1.41 -11.60 -2.38
N VAL A 228 -0.79 -12.01 -3.49
CA VAL A 228 0.64 -12.22 -3.62
C VAL A 228 1.11 -11.50 -4.87
N SER A 229 2.22 -10.78 -4.80
CA SER A 229 2.81 -10.06 -5.94
C SER A 229 4.33 -10.07 -5.86
N GLY A 230 4.98 -10.11 -7.02
CA GLY A 230 6.43 -9.96 -7.15
C GLY A 230 6.75 -8.69 -7.95
N TYR A 231 7.76 -7.95 -7.49
CA TYR A 231 8.26 -6.75 -8.16
C TYR A 231 9.78 -6.83 -8.31
N TYR A 232 10.28 -6.38 -9.46
CA TYR A 232 11.70 -6.18 -9.75
C TYR A 232 11.97 -4.69 -9.81
N ASN A 233 12.97 -4.21 -9.09
CA ASN A 233 13.40 -2.81 -9.14
C ASN A 233 14.33 -2.60 -10.34
N ALA A 234 13.80 -2.00 -11.41
CA ALA A 234 14.58 -1.65 -12.59
C ALA A 234 15.56 -0.49 -12.33
N VAL A 235 15.24 0.33 -11.31
CA VAL A 235 16.11 1.35 -10.73
C VAL A 235 15.98 1.22 -9.22
N THR A 236 17.10 1.29 -8.51
CA THR A 236 17.20 1.22 -7.05
C THR A 236 18.51 1.88 -6.63
N SER A 237 18.62 2.29 -5.36
CA SER A 237 19.87 2.84 -4.82
C SER A 237 20.93 1.75 -4.63
N ASP A 238 22.19 2.14 -4.39
CA ASP A 238 23.33 1.23 -4.22
C ASP A 238 23.10 0.13 -3.17
N PHE A 239 22.30 0.41 -2.14
CA PHE A 239 21.91 -0.53 -1.08
C PHE A 239 20.41 -0.87 -1.09
N GLY A 240 19.71 -0.48 -2.16
CA GLY A 240 18.31 -0.79 -2.35
C GLY A 240 18.09 -2.24 -2.76
N ALA A 241 16.86 -2.72 -2.64
CA ALA A 241 16.52 -4.10 -2.99
C ALA A 241 16.51 -4.30 -4.52
N ASP A 242 16.83 -5.50 -4.98
CA ASP A 242 16.64 -5.90 -6.38
C ASP A 242 15.19 -6.38 -6.62
N TRP A 243 14.66 -7.16 -5.68
CA TRP A 243 13.36 -7.80 -5.79
C TRP A 243 12.52 -7.61 -4.52
N GLN A 244 11.21 -7.54 -4.70
CA GLN A 244 10.26 -7.50 -3.60
C GLN A 244 9.17 -8.56 -3.80
N LEU A 245 8.98 -9.40 -2.79
CA LEU A 245 7.79 -10.23 -2.64
C LEU A 245 6.81 -9.53 -1.71
N ARG A 246 5.59 -9.28 -2.17
CA ARG A 246 4.51 -8.69 -1.38
C ARG A 246 3.42 -9.72 -1.11
N LEU A 247 3.15 -9.96 0.17
CA LEU A 247 2.01 -10.72 0.64
C LEU A 247 1.07 -9.76 1.37
N GLN A 248 -0.23 -9.85 1.10
CA GLN A 248 -1.20 -9.06 1.85
C GLN A 248 -2.47 -9.84 2.16
N LEU A 249 -2.96 -9.63 3.38
CA LEU A 249 -4.28 -10.03 3.84
C LEU A 249 -5.01 -8.77 4.31
N GLN A 250 -6.18 -8.51 3.75
CA GLN A 250 -6.98 -7.34 4.07
C GLN A 250 -8.35 -7.79 4.55
N PHE A 251 -8.66 -7.43 5.80
CA PHE A 251 -9.99 -7.61 6.38
C PHE A 251 -10.86 -6.44 5.97
N LEU A 252 -12.06 -6.76 5.46
CA LEU A 252 -13.02 -5.77 4.99
C LEU A 252 -14.20 -5.76 5.96
N PHE A 253 -14.64 -4.58 6.39
CA PHE A 253 -15.76 -4.43 7.31
C PHE A 253 -16.86 -3.62 6.60
N PRO A 254 -17.66 -4.26 5.73
CA PRO A 254 -18.82 -3.62 5.11
C PRO A 254 -19.78 -3.08 6.16
N LYS A 255 -20.40 -1.94 5.86
CA LYS A 255 -21.46 -1.35 6.69
C LYS A 255 -22.78 -2.08 6.50
#